data_AF-A0A1L7NEK9-F1
#
_entry.id   AF-A0A1L7NEK9-F1
#
_cell.length_a   1.000
_cell.length_b   1.000
_cell.length_c   1.000
_cell.angle_alpha   90.00
_cell.angle_beta   90.00
_cell.angle_gamma   90.00
#
_symmetry.space_group_name_H-M   'P 1'
#
loop_
_entity.id
_entity.type
_entity.pdbx_description
1 polymer ?
#
loop_
_entity_poly.entity_id
_entity_poly.type
_entity_poly.pdbx_seq_one_letter_code
_entity_poly.pdbx_strand_id
1 'polypeptide(L)'
;MPETGGRHFNQALEAKGLRHRPQYNCRHTYATMCLMSGMNPAFIAGQLGHSVQVLLSTYAKWLNSANDWAELAKLEKNVMGTASAQD
;
A
#
# COMPACT_ATOMS: atom_id res chain seq x y z
N MET A 1 7.93 -25.89 22.39
CA MET A 1 8.10 -25.31 21.04
C MET A 1 7.45 -23.94 21.07
N PRO A 2 8.15 -22.83 20.77
CA PRO A 2 7.50 -21.52 20.73
C PRO A 2 6.40 -21.58 19.68
N GLU A 3 5.21 -21.16 20.07
CA GLU A 3 4.02 -21.27 19.26
C GLU A 3 4.18 -20.35 18.05
N THR A 4 4.34 -20.94 16.87
CA THR A 4 4.61 -20.18 15.65
C THR A 4 3.44 -19.25 15.40
N GLY A 5 3.65 -17.94 15.19
CA GLY A 5 2.58 -16.96 14.99
C GLY A 5 1.53 -17.37 13.94
N GLY A 6 1.93 -18.18 12.96
CA GLY A 6 1.03 -18.76 11.96
C GLY A 6 -0.07 -19.66 12.55
N ARG A 7 0.18 -20.36 13.67
CA ARG A 7 -0.82 -21.19 14.34
C ARG A 7 -1.98 -20.35 14.88
N HIS A 8 -1.67 -19.27 15.60
CA HIS A 8 -2.68 -18.35 16.12
C HIS A 8 -3.43 -17.64 14.99
N PHE A 9 -2.73 -17.27 13.92
CA PHE A 9 -3.38 -16.70 12.74
C PHE A 9 -4.39 -17.66 12.12
N ASN A 10 -4.04 -18.94 11.97
CA ASN A 10 -4.93 -19.97 11.44
C ASN A 10 -6.17 -20.16 12.32
N GLN A 11 -5.98 -20.22 13.64
CA GLN A 11 -7.09 -20.30 14.59
C GLN A 11 -8.02 -19.08 14.49
N ALA A 12 -7.46 -17.89 14.32
CA ALA A 12 -8.25 -16.66 14.15
C ALA A 12 -9.05 -16.67 12.82
N LEU A 13 -8.46 -17.16 11.73
CA LEU A 13 -9.16 -17.31 10.45
C LEU A 13 -10.34 -18.29 10.58
N GLU A 14 -10.11 -19.45 11.19
CA GLU A 14 -11.14 -20.47 11.43
C GLU A 14 -12.28 -19.94 12.30
N ALA A 15 -11.95 -19.29 13.43
CA ALA A 15 -12.92 -18.68 14.33
C ALA A 15 -13.77 -17.58 13.67
N LYS A 16 -13.28 -16.98 12.57
CA LYS A 16 -14.01 -15.98 11.77
C LYS A 16 -14.66 -16.55 10.51
N GLY A 17 -14.60 -17.87 10.29
CA GLY A 17 -15.11 -18.51 9.08
C GLY A 17 -14.40 -18.04 7.81
N LEU A 18 -13.19 -17.49 7.94
CA LEU A 18 -12.40 -17.02 6.83
C LEU A 18 -11.60 -18.17 6.24
N ARG A 19 -11.53 -18.21 4.91
CA ARG A 19 -10.71 -19.18 4.19
C ARG A 19 -9.25 -19.05 4.61
N HIS A 20 -8.60 -20.19 4.83
CA HIS A 20 -7.19 -20.25 5.18
C HIS A 20 -6.31 -19.50 4.18
N ARG A 21 -5.38 -18.70 4.71
CA ARG A 21 -4.40 -17.91 3.97
C ARG A 21 -3.08 -17.89 4.73
N PRO A 22 -1.92 -17.97 4.06
CA PRO A 22 -0.64 -17.72 4.72
C PRO A 22 -0.62 -16.32 5.34
N GLN A 23 -0.13 -16.20 6.57
CA GLN A 23 0.07 -14.91 7.25
C GLN A 23 0.91 -13.92 6.43
N TYR A 24 1.82 -14.44 5.59
CA TYR A 24 2.67 -13.65 4.71
C TYR A 24 1.87 -12.80 3.72
N ASN A 25 0.67 -13.23 3.33
CA ASN A 25 -0.19 -12.47 2.43
C ASN A 25 -0.63 -11.12 3.03
N CYS A 26 -0.69 -11.00 4.36
CA CYS A 26 -0.96 -9.73 5.03
C CYS A 26 0.10 -8.67 4.66
N ARG A 27 1.37 -9.07 4.49
CA ARG A 27 2.45 -8.18 4.03
C ARG A 27 2.17 -7.62 2.63
N HIS A 28 1.68 -8.46 1.72
CA HIS A 28 1.31 -8.04 0.36
C HIS A 28 0.11 -7.10 0.35
N THR A 29 -0.92 -7.41 1.15
CA THR A 29 -2.10 -6.54 1.30
C THR A 29 -1.71 -5.18 1.83
N TYR A 30 -0.88 -5.14 2.89
CA TYR A 30 -0.37 -3.90 3.47
C TYR A 30 0.38 -3.03 2.43
N ALA A 31 1.32 -3.63 1.70
CA ALA A 31 2.07 -2.92 0.66
C ALA A 31 1.16 -2.26 -0.40
N THR A 32 0.17 -3.02 -0.86
CA THR A 32 -0.78 -2.56 -1.88
C THR A 32 -1.66 -1.43 -1.35
N MET A 33 -2.22 -1.58 -0.14
CA MET A 33 -3.04 -0.55 0.49
C MET A 33 -2.29 0.76 0.71
N CYS A 34 -1.04 0.71 1.18
CA CYS A 34 -0.22 1.90 1.38
C CYS A 34 0.09 2.62 0.05
N LEU A 35 0.38 1.86 -1.01
CA LEU A 35 0.62 2.45 -2.33
C LEU A 35 -0.65 3.08 -2.90
N MET A 36 -1.79 2.38 -2.79
CA MET A 36 -3.08 2.90 -3.25
C MET A 36 -3.55 4.14 -2.47
N SER A 37 -3.13 4.29 -1.21
CA SER A 37 -3.41 5.51 -0.43
C SER A 37 -2.46 6.68 -0.73
N GLY A 38 -1.53 6.52 -1.68
CA GLY A 38 -0.57 7.55 -2.07
C GLY A 38 0.55 7.79 -1.05
N MET A 39 0.80 6.83 -0.15
CA MET A 39 1.86 6.95 0.85
C MET A 39 3.26 6.89 0.20
N ASN A 40 4.24 7.56 0.82
CA ASN A 40 5.61 7.64 0.31
C ASN A 40 6.24 6.24 0.10
N PRO A 41 6.63 5.86 -1.14
CA PRO A 41 7.23 4.56 -1.43
C PRO A 41 8.50 4.24 -0.64
N ALA A 42 9.33 5.23 -0.32
CA ALA A 42 10.55 5.03 0.47
C ALA A 42 10.23 4.63 1.92
N PHE A 43 9.20 5.23 2.50
CA PHE A 43 8.72 4.88 3.84
C PHE A 43 8.17 3.44 3.87
N ILE A 44 7.32 3.09 2.90
CA ILE A 44 6.72 1.75 2.79
C ILE A 44 7.81 0.69 2.62
N ALA A 45 8.76 0.92 1.71
CA ALA A 45 9.87 0.02 1.45
C ALA A 45 10.74 -0.21 2.71
N GLY A 46 10.98 0.85 3.49
CA GLY A 46 11.67 0.77 4.78
C GLY A 46 10.92 -0.10 5.80
N GLN A 47 9.60 0.07 5.95
CA GLN A 47 8.79 -0.76 6.85
C GLN A 47 8.78 -2.24 6.43
N LEU A 48 8.79 -2.48 5.13
CA LEU A 48 8.78 -3.83 4.58
C LEU A 48 10.18 -4.44 4.49
N GLY A 49 11.27 -3.71 4.72
CA GLY A 49 12.63 -4.23 4.67
C GLY A 49 13.08 -4.66 3.28
N HIS A 50 12.68 -3.93 2.23
CA HIS A 50 13.18 -4.13 0.88
C HIS A 50 13.39 -2.80 0.15
N SER A 51 13.98 -2.83 -1.06
CA SER A 51 14.18 -1.62 -1.83
C SER A 51 12.87 -1.07 -2.42
N VAL A 52 12.86 0.22 -2.72
CA VAL A 52 11.75 0.89 -3.44
C VAL A 52 11.55 0.26 -4.82
N GLN A 53 12.63 -0.14 -5.49
CA GLN A 53 12.55 -0.84 -6.76
C GLN A 53 11.74 -2.14 -6.64
N VAL A 54 11.98 -2.95 -5.61
CA VAL A 54 11.21 -4.19 -5.35
C VAL A 54 9.76 -3.88 -5.01
N LEU A 55 9.51 -2.81 -4.25
CA LEU A 55 8.15 -2.36 -3.94
C LEU A 55 7.38 -2.05 -5.23
N LEU A 56 7.92 -1.17 -6.07
CA LEU A 56 7.22 -0.70 -7.27
C LEU A 56 7.10 -1.80 -8.32
N SER A 57 8.14 -2.61 -8.54
CA SER A 57 8.06 -3.73 -9.49
C SER A 57 7.00 -4.77 -9.10
N THR A 58 6.76 -4.95 -7.81
CA THR A 58 5.81 -5.96 -7.31
C THR A 58 4.38 -5.42 -7.28
N TYR A 59 4.17 -4.18 -6.85
CA TYR A 59 2.85 -3.68 -6.47
C TYR A 59 2.33 -2.53 -7.34
N ALA A 60 3.17 -1.81 -8.09
CA ALA A 60 2.73 -0.62 -8.85
C ALA A 60 1.70 -0.95 -9.94
N LYS A 61 1.62 -2.21 -10.39
CA LYS A 61 0.59 -2.68 -11.33
C LYS A 61 -0.84 -2.36 -10.87
N TRP A 62 -1.07 -2.28 -9.56
CA TRP A 62 -2.40 -2.07 -8.99
C TRP A 62 -2.77 -0.59 -8.82
N LEU A 63 -1.94 0.33 -9.29
CA LEU A 63 -2.18 1.78 -9.26
C LEU A 63 -3.05 2.30 -10.43
N ASN A 64 -3.67 1.42 -11.23
CA ASN A 64 -4.20 1.74 -12.57
C ASN A 64 -5.52 2.55 -12.63
N SER A 65 -5.56 3.45 -13.63
CA SER A 65 -6.62 4.18 -14.37
C SER A 65 -7.69 4.98 -13.64
N ALA A 66 -8.34 4.45 -12.60
CA ALA A 66 -9.32 5.23 -11.85
C ALA A 66 -8.64 6.40 -11.11
N ASN A 67 -7.35 6.25 -10.82
CA ASN A 67 -6.55 7.21 -10.08
C ASN A 67 -5.79 8.19 -11.00
N ASP A 68 -5.69 7.94 -12.31
CA ASP A 68 -4.90 8.78 -13.22
C ASP A 68 -5.46 10.21 -13.30
N TRP A 69 -6.79 10.33 -13.40
CA TRP A 69 -7.48 11.63 -13.34
C TRP A 69 -7.31 12.31 -11.98
N ALA A 70 -7.31 11.55 -10.89
CA ALA A 70 -7.07 12.07 -9.56
C ALA A 70 -5.62 12.57 -9.39
N GLU A 71 -4.64 11.88 -9.99
CA GLU A 71 -3.24 12.33 -10.01
C GLU A 71 -3.08 13.60 -10.85
N LEU A 72 -3.73 13.68 -12.02
CA LEU A 72 -3.74 14.92 -12.83
C LEU A 72 -4.40 16.09 -12.09
N ALA A 73 -5.50 15.85 -11.38
CA ALA A 73 -6.18 16.87 -10.58
C ALA A 73 -5.27 17.45 -9.46
N LYS A 74 -4.30 16.68 -8.94
CA LYS A 74 -3.31 17.22 -7.99
C LYS A 74 -2.42 18.27 -8.66
N LEU A 75 -2.09 18.09 -9.93
CA LEU A 75 -1.31 19.05 -10.71
C LEU A 75 -2.11 20.36 -10.90
N GLU A 76 -3.37 20.26 -11.33
CA GLU A 76 -4.26 21.42 -11.51
C GLU A 76 -4.47 22.22 -10.22
N LYS A 77 -4.71 21.51 -9.11
CA LYS A 77 -4.86 22.14 -7.79
C LYS A 77 -3.63 22.95 -7.38
N ASN A 78 -2.43 22.47 -7.70
CA ASN A 78 -1.19 23.14 -7.35
C ASN A 78 -0.86 24.32 -8.29
N VAL A 79 -1.22 24.22 -9.58
CA VAL A 79 -1.06 25.33 -10.56
C VAL A 79 -1.98 26.51 -10.23
N MET A 80 -3.22 26.23 -9.79
CA MET A 80 -4.15 27.27 -9.32
C MET A 80 -3.62 28.01 -8.07
N GLY A 81 -2.87 27.33 -7.20
CA GLY A 81 -2.29 27.92 -5.99
C GLY A 81 -1.13 28.88 -6.21
N THR A 82 -0.50 28.87 -7.39
CA THR A 82 0.63 29.78 -7.71
C THR A 82 0.18 31.11 -8.33
N ALA A 83 -1.08 31.23 -8.74
CA ALA A 83 -1.61 32.45 -9.36
C ALA A 83 -1.98 33.55 -8.34
N SER A 84 -2.08 33.23 -7.04
CA SER A 84 -2.51 34.15 -5.98
C SER A 84 -1.36 34.79 -5.19
N ALA A 85 -0.13 34.78 -5.72
CA ALA A 85 1.05 35.41 -5.10
C ALA A 85 1.50 36.70 -5.84
N GLN A 86 0.59 37.31 -6.60
CA GLN A 86 0.75 38.66 -7.13
C GLN A 86 -0.27 39.55 -6.42
N ASP A 87 0.20 40.23 -5.37
CA ASP A 87 -0.15 41.60 -4.93
C ASP A 87 0.53 41.91 -3.59
#